data_AF-A0A9P6KXX4-F1
#
_entry.id   AF-A0A9P6KXX4-F1
#
_cell.length_a   1.000
_cell.length_b   1.000
_cell.length_c   1.000
_cell.angle_alpha   90.00
_cell.angle_beta   90.00
_cell.angle_gamma   90.00
#
_symmetry.space_group_name_H-M   'P 1'
#
loop_
_entity.id
_entity.type
_entity.pdbx_description
1 polymer ?
#
loop_
_entity_poly.entity_id
_entity_poly.type
_entity_poly.pdbx_seq_one_letter_code
_entity_poly.pdbx_strand_id
1 'polypeptide(L)'
;MLTFPGEQNSLNLLSMNNKPIKQFAYPDLGSTCMVKVLKTTLLFGHVEIYQVNGLPTIIPYTGLIKLQDITSKEYISDVMKIGECFECTVVSYGDLGIYLVKN
;
A
#
# COMPACT_ATOMS: atom_id res chain seq x y z
N MET A 1 -13.76 16.40 20.14
CA MET A 1 -13.97 17.83 19.83
C MET A 1 -13.60 18.07 18.37
N LEU A 2 -14.52 18.66 17.58
CA LEU A 2 -14.28 19.04 16.20
C LEU A 2 -13.69 20.46 16.19
N THR A 3 -12.66 20.70 15.38
CA THR A 3 -12.02 22.03 15.26
C THR A 3 -11.99 22.41 13.80
N PHE A 4 -12.52 23.60 13.47
CA PHE A 4 -12.58 24.09 12.10
C PHE A 4 -11.28 24.77 11.68
N PRO A 5 -10.95 24.74 10.37
CA PRO A 5 -9.80 25.47 9.84
C PRO A 5 -9.83 26.95 10.26
N GLY A 6 -8.72 27.46 10.78
CA GLY A 6 -8.58 28.88 11.15
C GLY A 6 -9.04 29.25 12.57
N GLU A 7 -9.58 28.30 13.34
CA GLU A 7 -9.79 28.49 14.79
C GLU A 7 -8.48 28.27 15.59
N GLN A 8 -8.48 28.69 16.86
CA GLN A 8 -7.33 28.76 17.78
C GLN A 8 -6.28 27.64 17.57
N ASN A 9 -5.01 28.05 17.38
CA ASN A 9 -3.84 27.23 17.04
C ASN A 9 -3.75 26.71 15.58
N SER A 10 -3.75 27.66 14.64
CA SER A 10 -2.94 27.69 13.39
C SER A 10 -2.83 26.42 12.52
N LEU A 11 -3.85 25.58 12.46
CA LEU A 11 -3.94 24.49 11.49
C LEU A 11 -5.11 24.77 10.54
N ASN A 12 -4.80 24.90 9.25
CA ASN A 12 -5.80 25.08 8.18
C ASN A 12 -6.48 23.74 7.80
N LEU A 13 -6.76 22.88 8.79
CA LEU A 13 -7.25 21.52 8.58
C LEU A 13 -8.42 21.23 9.50
N LEU A 14 -9.44 20.56 8.94
CA LEU A 14 -10.54 20.02 9.72
C LEU A 14 -10.03 18.87 10.58
N SER A 15 -10.13 19.02 11.90
CA SER A 15 -9.60 18.06 12.86
C SER A 15 -10.66 17.58 13.84
N MET A 16 -10.49 16.34 14.31
CA MET A 16 -11.28 15.74 15.38
C MET A 16 -10.32 15.16 16.41
N ASN A 17 -10.47 15.57 17.67
CA ASN A 17 -9.58 15.18 18.77
C ASN A 17 -8.10 15.50 18.46
N ASN A 18 -7.85 16.72 17.93
CA ASN A 18 -6.52 17.22 17.53
C ASN A 18 -5.81 16.40 16.45
N LYS A 19 -6.53 15.54 15.72
CA LYS A 19 -6.00 14.82 14.56
C LYS A 19 -6.77 15.19 13.30
N PRO A 20 -6.13 15.23 12.12
CA PRO A 20 -6.83 15.43 10.86
C PRO A 20 -7.94 14.38 10.69
N ILE A 21 -9.11 14.80 10.20
CA ILE A 21 -10.24 13.89 9.96
C ILE A 21 -9.92 12.85 8.89
N LYS A 22 -9.28 13.28 7.80
CA LYS A 22 -8.79 12.37 6.76
C LYS A 22 -7.31 12.17 6.98
N GLN A 23 -6.93 10.93 7.26
CA GLN A 23 -5.55 10.50 7.37
C GLN A 23 -5.29 9.55 6.22
N PHE A 24 -4.20 9.81 5.52
CA PHE A 24 -3.71 8.95 4.46
C PHE A 24 -2.34 8.45 4.88
N ALA A 25 -2.06 7.19 4.57
CA ALA A 25 -0.76 6.62 4.82
C ALA A 25 0.08 6.58 3.55
N TYR A 26 1.40 6.66 3.76
CA TYR A 26 2.40 6.44 2.74
C TYR A 26 3.05 5.06 2.97
N PRO A 27 3.33 4.29 1.91
CA PRO A 27 3.97 2.98 2.03
C PRO A 27 5.45 3.10 2.41
N ASP A 28 5.74 3.19 3.71
CA ASP A 28 7.09 3.20 4.25
C ASP A 28 7.72 1.81 4.33
N LEU A 29 9.06 1.73 4.36
CA LEU A 29 9.80 0.47 4.55
C LEU A 29 9.31 -0.29 5.79
N GLY A 30 8.98 -1.57 5.63
CA GLY A 30 8.44 -2.43 6.69
C GLY A 30 6.95 -2.22 6.97
N SER A 31 6.28 -1.31 6.26
CA SER A 31 4.82 -1.13 6.42
C SER A 31 4.06 -2.31 5.84
N THR A 32 2.94 -2.60 6.49
CA THR A 32 1.96 -3.58 6.04
C THR A 32 0.99 -2.91 5.08
N CYS A 33 0.85 -3.46 3.88
CA CYS A 33 0.05 -2.94 2.80
C CYS A 33 -1.04 -3.93 2.39
N MET A 34 -2.27 -3.46 2.18
CA MET A 34 -3.24 -4.23 1.40
C MET A 34 -3.07 -3.88 -0.08
N VAL A 35 -2.94 -4.93 -0.88
CA VAL A 35 -2.69 -4.82 -2.31
C VAL A 35 -3.74 -5.56 -3.11
N LYS A 36 -3.94 -5.13 -4.36
CA LYS A 36 -4.76 -5.80 -5.36
C LYS A 36 -3.92 -6.16 -6.57
N VAL A 37 -4.00 -7.38 -7.07
CA VAL A 37 -3.26 -7.81 -8.26
C VAL A 37 -3.87 -7.18 -9.51
N LEU A 38 -3.07 -6.39 -10.23
CA LEU A 38 -3.48 -5.80 -11.50
C LEU A 38 -3.11 -6.69 -12.68
N LYS A 39 -1.88 -7.21 -12.67
CA LYS A 39 -1.33 -8.02 -13.76
C LYS A 39 -0.29 -8.99 -13.23
N THR A 40 -0.31 -10.20 -13.76
CA THR A 40 0.70 -11.21 -13.46
C THR A 40 1.49 -11.55 -14.72
N THR A 41 2.78 -11.78 -14.54
CA THR A 41 3.67 -12.38 -15.53
C THR A 41 4.27 -13.66 -14.93
N LEU A 42 5.14 -14.35 -15.65
CA LEU A 42 5.81 -15.55 -15.12
C LEU A 42 6.70 -15.23 -13.89
N LEU A 43 7.34 -14.05 -13.90
CA LEU A 43 8.38 -13.68 -12.92
C LEU A 43 7.96 -12.55 -11.96
N PHE A 44 6.95 -11.77 -12.34
CA PHE A 44 6.54 -10.57 -11.60
C PHE A 44 5.03 -10.46 -11.46
N GLY A 45 4.58 -10.08 -10.26
CA GLY A 45 3.21 -9.68 -9.97
C GLY A 45 3.16 -8.17 -9.82
N HIS A 46 2.43 -7.49 -10.71
CA HIS A 46 2.13 -6.08 -10.58
C HIS A 46 0.87 -5.92 -9.74
N VAL A 47 0.99 -5.12 -8.69
CA VAL A 47 -0.09 -4.91 -7.73
C VAL A 47 -0.33 -3.42 -7.50
N GLU A 48 -1.52 -3.09 -7.01
CA GLU A 48 -1.92 -1.76 -6.58
C GLU A 48 -2.01 -1.76 -5.06
N ILE A 49 -1.26 -0.88 -4.39
CA ILE A 49 -1.38 -0.61 -2.96
C ILE A 49 -2.47 0.43 -2.76
N TYR A 50 -3.53 0.06 -2.06
CA TYR A 50 -4.66 0.94 -1.77
C TYR A 50 -4.84 1.23 -0.27
N GLN A 51 -4.13 0.50 0.60
CA GLN A 51 -4.15 0.70 2.04
C GLN A 51 -2.77 0.39 2.63
N VAL A 52 -2.36 1.16 3.63
CA VAL A 52 -1.10 0.99 4.37
C VAL A 52 -1.38 1.15 5.86
N ASN A 53 -0.96 0.18 6.67
CA ASN A 53 -1.13 0.15 8.13
C ASN A 53 -2.58 0.44 8.57
N GLY A 54 -3.56 -0.09 7.83
CA GLY A 54 -4.98 0.12 8.09
C GLY A 54 -5.56 1.45 7.57
N LEU A 55 -4.74 2.36 7.06
CA LEU A 55 -5.17 3.66 6.52
C LEU A 55 -5.20 3.64 4.98
N PRO A 56 -6.18 4.30 4.35
CA PRO A 56 -6.21 4.40 2.89
C PRO A 56 -5.04 5.23 2.37
N THR A 57 -4.59 4.94 1.16
CA THR A 57 -3.65 5.81 0.46
C THR A 57 -4.38 6.97 -0.21
N ILE A 58 -3.71 8.11 -0.37
CA ILE A 58 -4.31 9.26 -1.08
C ILE A 58 -4.41 9.01 -2.59
N ILE A 59 -3.42 8.28 -3.12
CA ILE A 59 -3.36 7.80 -4.49
C ILE A 59 -3.03 6.31 -4.46
N PRO A 60 -3.47 5.52 -5.45
CA PRO A 60 -2.99 4.16 -5.61
C PRO A 60 -1.50 4.16 -5.95
N TYR A 61 -0.71 3.34 -5.24
CA TYR A 61 0.70 3.16 -5.55
C TYR A 61 0.93 1.84 -6.28
N THR A 62 1.80 1.86 -7.29
CA THR A 62 2.19 0.63 -8.00
C THR A 62 3.21 -0.15 -7.18
N GLY A 63 2.89 -1.41 -6.92
CA GLY A 63 3.76 -2.38 -6.28
C GLY A 63 4.20 -3.49 -7.23
N LEU A 64 5.34 -4.11 -6.90
CA LEU A 64 5.94 -5.21 -7.64
C LEU A 64 6.34 -6.32 -6.66
N ILE A 65 5.90 -7.53 -6.96
CA ILE A 65 6.28 -8.75 -6.23
C ILE A 65 7.10 -9.62 -7.19
N LYS A 66 8.28 -10.07 -6.76
CA LYS A 66 9.16 -10.91 -7.57
C LYS A 66 8.94 -12.38 -7.20
N LEU A 67 9.14 -13.26 -8.17
CA LEU A 67 9.11 -14.70 -7.94
C LEU A 67 10.14 -15.16 -6.88
N GLN A 68 11.30 -14.49 -6.81
CA GLN A 68 12.36 -14.82 -5.84
C GLN A 68 11.92 -14.69 -4.38
N ASP A 69 10.89 -13.87 -4.12
CA ASP A 69 10.35 -13.66 -2.79
C ASP A 69 9.28 -14.69 -2.42
N ILE A 70 8.86 -15.54 -3.37
CA ILE A 70 7.90 -16.61 -3.18
C ILE A 70 8.67 -17.93 -3.03
N THR A 71 8.47 -18.64 -1.92
CA THR A 71 9.20 -19.89 -1.62
C THR A 71 8.74 -21.09 -2.45
N SER A 72 7.69 -20.94 -3.25
CA SER A 72 7.13 -22.01 -4.08
C SER A 72 7.96 -22.25 -5.35
N LYS A 73 7.89 -23.46 -5.89
CA LYS A 73 8.49 -23.83 -7.18
C LYS A 73 7.62 -23.44 -8.39
N GLU A 74 6.47 -22.82 -8.15
CA GLU A 74 5.46 -22.47 -9.16
C GLU A 74 5.67 -21.04 -9.66
N TYR A 75 5.13 -20.69 -10.83
CA TYR A 75 5.25 -19.33 -11.35
C TYR A 75 4.30 -18.36 -10.64
N ILE A 76 4.61 -17.06 -10.70
CA ILE A 76 3.75 -16.01 -10.13
C ILE A 76 2.31 -16.10 -10.67
N SER A 77 2.15 -16.41 -11.96
CA SER A 77 0.84 -16.58 -12.60
C SER A 77 0.00 -17.73 -12.04
N ASP A 78 0.65 -18.71 -11.41
CA ASP A 78 -0.01 -19.86 -10.81
C ASP A 78 -0.51 -19.48 -9.41
N VAL A 79 0.32 -18.75 -8.65
CA VAL A 79 0.10 -18.38 -7.25
C VAL A 79 -0.79 -17.15 -7.07
N MET A 80 -0.81 -16.22 -8.03
CA MET A 80 -1.50 -14.94 -7.92
C MET A 80 -2.51 -14.79 -9.05
N LYS A 81 -3.75 -14.42 -8.72
CA LYS A 81 -4.79 -14.16 -9.73
C LYS A 81 -5.10 -12.69 -9.84
N ILE A 82 -5.38 -12.23 -11.05
CA ILE A 82 -5.77 -10.83 -11.31
C ILE A 82 -7.04 -10.53 -10.52
N GLY A 83 -7.03 -9.41 -9.80
CA GLY A 83 -8.12 -8.96 -8.93
C GLY A 83 -8.07 -9.53 -7.50
N GLU A 84 -7.19 -10.48 -7.21
CA GLU A 84 -6.97 -10.99 -5.85
C GLU A 84 -6.43 -9.87 -4.95
N CYS A 85 -6.91 -9.83 -3.70
CA CYS A 85 -6.41 -8.89 -2.69
C CYS A 85 -5.79 -9.65 -1.52
N PHE A 86 -4.63 -9.21 -1.06
CA PHE A 86 -3.94 -9.80 0.10
C PHE A 86 -3.01 -8.77 0.74
N GLU A 87 -2.43 -9.19 1.86
CA GLU A 87 -1.51 -8.38 2.65
C GLU A 87 -0.05 -8.62 2.23
N CYS A 88 0.72 -7.54 2.18
CA CYS A 88 2.14 -7.53 1.86
C CYS A 88 2.93 -6.64 2.79
N THR A 89 4.24 -6.83 2.80
CA THR A 89 5.18 -5.93 3.48
C THR A 89 6.06 -5.20 2.47
N VAL A 90 6.25 -3.89 2.66
CA VAL A 90 7.16 -3.06 1.86
C VAL A 90 8.61 -3.39 2.20
N VAL A 91 9.40 -3.79 1.20
CA VAL A 91 10.82 -4.12 1.40
C VAL A 91 11.74 -3.02 0.89
N SER A 92 11.43 -2.43 -0.25
CA SER A 92 12.26 -1.37 -0.83
C SER A 92 11.49 -0.52 -1.84
N TYR A 93 12.01 0.68 -2.07
CA TYR A 93 11.58 1.52 -3.19
C TYR A 93 12.38 1.15 -4.43
N GLY A 94 11.70 0.89 -5.54
CA GLY A 94 12.32 0.62 -6.84
C GLY A 94 11.97 1.69 -7.86
N ASP A 95 12.74 1.73 -8.94
CA ASP A 95 12.53 2.67 -10.04
C ASP A 95 11.22 2.41 -10.80
N LEU A 96 10.75 1.17 -10.79
CA LEU A 96 9.53 0.72 -11.49
C LEU A 96 8.31 0.63 -10.55
N GLY A 97 8.47 0.94 -9.27
CA GLY A 97 7.44 0.80 -8.25
C GLY A 97 7.99 0.30 -6.92
N ILE A 98 7.09 0.10 -5.96
CA ILE A 98 7.44 -0.32 -4.61
C ILE A 98 7.59 -1.85 -4.58
N TYR A 99 8.73 -2.35 -4.11
CA TYR A 99 8.94 -3.78 -3.96
C TYR A 99 8.28 -4.29 -2.68
N LEU A 100 7.49 -5.34 -2.85
CA LEU A 100 6.64 -5.93 -1.83
C LEU A 100 6.93 -7.42 -1.71
N VAL A 101 6.81 -7.94 -0.49
CA VAL A 101 6.82 -9.38 -0.21
C VAL A 101 5.45 -9.78 0.30
N LYS A 102 4.89 -10.87 -0.25
CA LYS A 102 3.61 -11.44 0.18
C LYS A 102 3.81 -12.13 1.54
N ASN A 103 3.00 -11.77 2.54
CA ASN A 103 3.01 -12.41 3.85
C ASN A 103 2.34 -13.79 3.82
#